data_AF-A0A2M7VZK2-F1
#
_entry.id   AF-A0A2M7VZK2-F1
#
_cell.length_a   1.000
_cell.length_b   1.000
_cell.length_c   1.000
_cell.angle_alpha   90.00
_cell.angle_beta   90.00
_cell.angle_gamma   90.00
#
_symmetry.space_group_name_H-M   'P 1'
#
loop_
_entity.id
_entity.type
_entity.pdbx_description
1 polymer ?
#
loop_
_entity_poly.entity_id
_entity_poly.type
_entity_poly.pdbx_seq_one_letter_code
_entity_poly.pdbx_strand_id
1 'polypeptide(L)'
;MVEKRDQEIHHDLNAFVDERIRHINSHLHQYFHKNITSYDTEEPAFAYSLSEAVRVIEPLGAALEQTLKALAIKYRHTIMNGRTHGQEAEMQSFGARCLTWLADYLVARKALWQSLDNLKYSKLSGAIGKYGSLDPKIEEGALKILGFVPFYGATQIMPRILYAPIAQNLCNLVAVIDKIGMDIRLASRSGRPLLQEPFKKKQKGSSAMPHKKNTIRTEQLEGMARMAKGYMVMIT
;
A
#
# COMPACT_ATOMS: atom_id res chain seq x y z
N MET A 1 -20.74 18.94 -10.29
CA MET A 1 -21.67 19.86 -9.60
C MET A 1 -21.28 20.04 -8.13
N VAL A 2 -20.89 18.96 -7.44
CA VAL A 2 -20.24 19.02 -6.11
C VAL A 2 -19.09 20.03 -6.06
N GLU A 3 -18.15 19.99 -7.01
CA GLU A 3 -17.02 20.96 -7.06
C GLU A 3 -17.46 22.43 -7.12
N LYS A 4 -18.52 22.75 -7.90
CA LYS A 4 -19.06 24.12 -7.97
C LYS A 4 -19.69 24.52 -6.64
N ARG A 5 -20.42 23.61 -6.00
CA ARG A 5 -21.06 23.86 -4.72
C ARG A 5 -20.04 24.00 -3.60
N ASP A 6 -18.99 23.17 -3.60
CA ASP A 6 -17.87 23.27 -2.67
C ASP A 6 -17.11 24.60 -2.82
N GLN A 7 -16.93 25.10 -4.06
CA GLN A 7 -16.39 26.44 -4.29
C GLN A 7 -17.25 27.57 -3.69
N GLU A 8 -18.57 27.36 -3.55
CA GLU A 8 -19.49 28.33 -2.95
C GLU A 8 -19.51 28.26 -1.41
N ILE A 9 -19.54 27.05 -0.84
CA ILE A 9 -19.76 26.84 0.59
C ILE A 9 -18.50 26.45 1.37
N HIS A 10 -17.40 26.17 0.68
CA HIS A 10 -16.11 25.72 1.22
C HIS A 10 -16.25 24.56 2.20
N HIS A 11 -17.05 23.57 1.82
CA HIS A 11 -17.35 22.39 2.61
C HIS A 11 -17.76 21.22 1.68
N ASP A 12 -16.79 20.37 1.39
CA ASP A 12 -16.89 19.24 0.46
C ASP A 12 -18.03 18.26 0.80
N LEU A 13 -18.17 17.86 2.06
CA LEU A 13 -19.22 16.91 2.43
C LEU A 13 -20.60 17.55 2.35
N ASN A 14 -20.79 18.81 2.78
CA ASN A 14 -22.08 19.48 2.62
C ASN A 14 -22.42 19.64 1.13
N ALA A 15 -21.44 19.91 0.28
CA ALA A 15 -21.62 19.95 -1.16
C ALA A 15 -22.03 18.58 -1.72
N PHE A 16 -21.45 17.49 -1.18
CA PHE A 16 -21.87 16.12 -1.48
C PHE A 16 -23.29 15.84 -1.01
N VAL A 17 -23.65 16.22 0.22
CA VAL A 17 -25.00 16.03 0.79
C VAL A 17 -26.05 16.78 -0.02
N ASP A 18 -25.82 18.06 -0.33
CA ASP A 18 -26.66 18.92 -1.17
C ASP A 18 -26.89 18.34 -2.57
N GLU A 19 -25.90 17.64 -3.11
CA GLU A 19 -26.01 16.98 -4.41
C GLU A 19 -26.77 15.65 -4.29
N ARG A 20 -26.44 14.82 -3.30
CA ARG A 20 -27.04 13.48 -3.15
C ARG A 20 -28.52 13.55 -2.78
N ILE A 21 -28.94 14.52 -1.97
CA ILE A 21 -30.34 14.66 -1.54
C ILE A 21 -31.32 14.81 -2.72
N ARG A 22 -30.86 15.35 -3.85
CA ARG A 22 -31.66 15.51 -5.09
C ARG A 22 -32.05 14.20 -5.75
N HIS A 23 -31.32 13.12 -5.45
CA HIS A 23 -31.58 11.78 -5.95
C HIS A 23 -32.32 10.90 -4.93
N ILE A 24 -32.67 11.45 -3.77
CA ILE A 24 -33.39 10.77 -2.70
C ILE A 24 -34.85 11.21 -2.74
N ASN A 25 -35.78 10.28 -2.46
CA ASN A 25 -37.20 10.61 -2.35
C ASN A 25 -37.44 11.66 -1.26
N SER A 26 -38.29 12.65 -1.55
CA SER A 26 -38.51 13.82 -0.70
C SER A 26 -38.88 13.49 0.75
N HIS A 27 -39.68 12.44 0.99
CA HIS A 27 -40.06 12.03 2.34
C HIS A 27 -38.88 11.53 3.20
N LEU A 28 -37.74 11.19 2.58
CA LEU A 28 -36.52 10.75 3.26
C LEU A 28 -35.52 11.89 3.53
N HIS A 29 -35.71 13.07 2.91
CA HIS A 29 -34.75 14.19 3.00
C HIS A 29 -34.41 14.57 4.44
N GLN A 30 -35.42 14.63 5.31
CA GLN A 30 -35.24 14.96 6.73
C GLN A 30 -34.37 13.98 7.52
N TYR A 31 -34.15 12.77 7.02
CA TYR A 31 -33.33 11.74 7.68
C TYR A 31 -31.91 11.68 7.09
N PHE A 32 -31.70 12.21 5.89
CA PHE A 32 -30.41 12.16 5.22
C PHE A 32 -29.40 13.05 5.95
N HIS A 33 -28.29 12.45 6.40
CA HIS A 33 -27.26 13.11 7.20
C HIS A 33 -27.76 13.76 8.52
N LYS A 34 -28.90 13.29 9.05
CA LYS A 34 -29.47 13.81 10.30
C LYS A 34 -28.62 13.40 11.51
N ASN A 35 -28.30 14.37 12.38
CA ASN A 35 -27.62 14.18 13.67
C ASN A 35 -26.24 13.50 13.60
N ILE A 36 -25.64 13.43 12.41
CA ILE A 36 -24.26 12.96 12.22
C ILE A 36 -23.39 14.12 11.72
N THR A 37 -22.08 13.90 11.76
CA THR A 37 -21.06 14.88 11.35
C THR A 37 -20.26 14.39 10.17
N SER A 38 -19.37 15.24 9.65
CA SER A 38 -18.67 14.92 8.42
C SER A 38 -17.86 13.63 8.51
N TYR A 39 -17.08 13.51 9.59
CA TYR A 39 -16.25 12.35 9.86
C TYR A 39 -17.02 11.09 10.27
N ASP A 40 -18.31 11.19 10.60
CA ASP A 40 -19.15 9.99 10.74
C ASP A 40 -19.47 9.35 9.37
N THR A 41 -19.37 10.15 8.29
CA THR A 41 -19.48 9.66 6.90
C THR A 41 -18.11 9.29 6.32
N GLU A 42 -17.10 10.12 6.58
CA GLU A 42 -15.78 9.99 5.96
C GLU A 42 -14.91 8.89 6.58
N GLU A 43 -14.96 8.63 7.89
CA GLU A 43 -14.09 7.63 8.51
C GLU A 43 -14.38 6.19 8.03
N PRO A 44 -15.65 5.74 7.93
CA PRO A 44 -15.94 4.43 7.33
C PRO A 44 -15.50 4.36 5.86
N ALA A 45 -15.75 5.43 5.10
CA ALA A 45 -15.36 5.51 3.69
C ALA A 45 -13.83 5.48 3.51
N PHE A 46 -13.09 6.15 4.39
CA PHE A 46 -11.63 6.19 4.38
C PHE A 46 -11.04 4.83 4.76
N ALA A 47 -11.52 4.19 5.83
CA ALA A 47 -11.08 2.85 6.23
C ALA A 47 -11.34 1.83 5.11
N TYR A 48 -12.51 1.88 4.46
CA TYR A 48 -12.82 1.05 3.30
C TYR A 48 -11.85 1.30 2.15
N SER A 49 -11.69 2.57 1.74
CA SER A 49 -10.84 2.94 0.61
C SER A 49 -9.38 2.55 0.83
N LEU A 50 -8.87 2.72 2.06
CA LEU A 50 -7.54 2.30 2.43
C LEU A 50 -7.38 0.78 2.37
N SER A 51 -8.35 0.01 2.91
CA SER A 51 -8.35 -1.45 2.84
C SER A 51 -8.29 -1.94 1.38
N GLU A 52 -9.12 -1.38 0.51
CA GLU A 52 -9.14 -1.71 -0.92
C GLU A 52 -7.83 -1.32 -1.61
N ALA A 53 -7.28 -0.14 -1.30
CA ALA A 53 -6.02 0.31 -1.86
C ALA A 53 -4.86 -0.64 -1.52
N VAL A 54 -4.81 -1.18 -0.31
CA VAL A 54 -3.80 -2.21 0.02
C VAL A 54 -4.09 -3.52 -0.72
N ARG A 55 -5.36 -3.95 -0.81
CA ARG A 55 -5.76 -5.21 -1.49
C ARG A 55 -5.40 -5.23 -2.98
N VAL A 56 -5.34 -4.08 -3.65
CA VAL A 56 -4.83 -3.97 -5.05
C VAL A 56 -3.41 -4.53 -5.20
N ILE A 57 -2.61 -4.53 -4.13
CA ILE A 57 -1.23 -5.03 -4.14
C ILE A 57 -1.19 -6.57 -4.15
N GLU A 58 -2.19 -7.25 -3.61
CA GLU A 58 -2.13 -8.71 -3.40
C GLU A 58 -1.91 -9.53 -4.67
N PRO A 59 -2.62 -9.34 -5.80
CA PRO A 59 -2.36 -10.13 -7.00
C PRO A 59 -0.93 -9.95 -7.52
N LEU A 60 -0.38 -8.73 -7.43
CA LEU A 60 1.01 -8.43 -7.81
C LEU A 60 2.00 -9.07 -6.83
N GLY A 61 1.67 -9.03 -5.55
CA GLY A 61 2.45 -9.65 -4.49
C GLY A 61 2.52 -11.17 -4.62
N ALA A 62 1.38 -11.83 -4.85
CA ALA A 62 1.31 -13.27 -5.09
C ALA A 62 2.13 -13.68 -6.31
N ALA A 63 2.10 -12.88 -7.38
CA ALA A 63 2.93 -13.11 -8.57
C ALA A 63 4.43 -12.99 -8.25
N LEU A 64 4.83 -12.01 -7.44
CA LEU A 64 6.21 -11.88 -6.97
C LEU A 64 6.63 -13.06 -6.10
N GLU A 65 5.79 -13.47 -5.15
CA GLU A 65 6.01 -14.64 -4.29
C GLU A 65 6.27 -15.90 -5.11
N GLN A 66 5.39 -16.17 -6.09
CA GLN A 66 5.51 -17.32 -6.96
C GLN A 66 6.77 -17.26 -7.83
N THR A 67 7.12 -16.06 -8.31
CA THR A 67 8.34 -15.85 -9.10
C THR A 67 9.59 -16.14 -8.27
N LEU A 68 9.67 -15.61 -7.05
CA LEU A 68 10.81 -15.84 -6.15
C LEU A 68 10.94 -17.33 -5.77
N LYS A 69 9.81 -18.00 -5.48
CA LYS A 69 9.78 -19.46 -5.26
C LYS A 69 10.30 -20.24 -6.46
N ALA A 70 9.80 -19.92 -7.65
CA ALA A 70 10.21 -20.60 -8.89
C ALA A 70 11.71 -20.40 -9.18
N LEU A 71 12.22 -19.18 -8.97
CA LEU A 71 13.65 -18.88 -9.13
C LEU A 71 14.51 -19.63 -8.09
N ALA A 72 14.07 -19.66 -6.83
CA ALA A 72 14.76 -20.36 -5.76
C ALA A 72 14.92 -21.86 -6.06
N ILE A 73 13.86 -22.49 -6.59
CA ILE A 73 13.87 -23.91 -6.99
C ILE A 73 14.72 -24.10 -8.25
N LYS A 74 14.47 -23.33 -9.31
CA LYS A 74 15.12 -23.47 -10.61
C LYS A 74 16.64 -23.32 -10.52
N TYR A 75 17.11 -22.37 -9.71
CA TYR A 75 18.53 -22.05 -9.58
C TYR A 75 19.15 -22.56 -8.27
N ARG A 76 18.50 -23.53 -7.60
CA ARG A 76 18.95 -24.11 -6.33
C ARG A 76 20.41 -24.53 -6.34
N HIS A 77 20.90 -25.06 -7.46
CA HIS A 77 22.26 -25.58 -7.62
C HIS A 77 23.14 -24.70 -8.52
N THR A 78 22.69 -23.50 -8.90
CA THR A 78 23.47 -22.55 -9.70
C THR A 78 24.43 -21.81 -8.79
N ILE A 79 25.68 -22.28 -8.73
CA ILE A 79 26.71 -21.74 -7.84
C ILE A 79 27.06 -20.30 -8.26
N MET A 80 27.22 -19.43 -7.26
CA MET A 80 27.67 -18.05 -7.39
C MET A 80 28.52 -17.64 -6.19
N ASN A 81 29.39 -16.65 -6.37
CA ASN A 81 30.14 -16.08 -5.26
C ASN A 81 29.20 -15.30 -4.33
N GLY A 82 29.18 -15.68 -3.05
CA GLY A 82 28.64 -14.86 -1.99
C GLY A 82 29.52 -13.65 -1.75
N ARG A 83 28.91 -12.56 -1.26
CA ARG A 83 29.63 -11.31 -1.01
C ARG A 83 29.26 -10.67 0.31
N THR A 84 30.26 -10.20 1.03
CA THR A 84 30.16 -9.34 2.21
C THR A 84 31.03 -8.10 1.94
N HIS A 85 30.55 -6.90 2.30
CA HIS A 85 31.22 -5.63 1.96
C HIS A 85 31.57 -5.45 0.46
N GLY A 86 30.86 -6.15 -0.43
CA GLY A 86 31.14 -6.19 -1.87
C GLY A 86 32.32 -7.09 -2.29
N GLN A 87 33.02 -7.72 -1.35
CA GLN A 87 34.12 -8.65 -1.60
C GLN A 87 33.61 -10.09 -1.68
N GLU A 88 34.33 -10.94 -2.42
CA GLU A 88 34.01 -12.37 -2.47
C GLU A 88 34.26 -13.01 -1.10
N ALA A 89 33.25 -13.74 -0.64
CA ALA A 89 33.30 -14.52 0.60
C ALA A 89 33.21 -16.00 0.23
N GLU A 90 32.22 -16.72 0.75
CA GLU A 90 31.99 -18.14 0.42
C GLU A 90 31.07 -18.32 -0.79
N MET A 91 31.09 -19.53 -1.36
CA MET A 91 30.17 -19.92 -2.40
C MET A 91 28.74 -20.05 -1.86
N GLN A 92 27.77 -19.57 -2.63
CA GLN A 92 26.34 -19.80 -2.41
C GLN A 92 25.69 -20.23 -3.73
N SER A 93 24.39 -20.49 -3.75
CA SER A 93 23.64 -20.63 -4.99
C SER A 93 22.75 -19.42 -5.26
N PHE A 94 22.47 -19.14 -6.53
CA PHE A 94 21.50 -18.11 -6.89
C PHE A 94 20.11 -18.47 -6.37
N GLY A 95 19.77 -19.75 -6.27
CA GLY A 95 18.54 -20.19 -5.62
C GLY A 95 18.48 -19.80 -4.14
N ALA A 96 19.59 -19.93 -3.40
CA ALA A 96 19.68 -19.47 -2.01
C ALA A 96 19.51 -17.94 -1.90
N ARG A 97 20.06 -17.17 -2.84
CA ARG A 97 19.82 -15.72 -2.92
C ARG A 97 18.33 -15.39 -3.11
N CYS A 98 17.66 -16.08 -4.03
CA CYS A 98 16.21 -15.89 -4.23
C CYS A 98 15.39 -16.33 -3.00
N LEU A 99 15.84 -17.35 -2.27
CA LEU A 99 15.21 -17.76 -1.02
C LEU A 99 15.31 -16.66 0.05
N THR A 100 16.46 -15.98 0.17
CA THR A 100 16.60 -14.81 1.05
C THR A 100 15.60 -13.71 0.70
N TRP A 101 15.47 -13.38 -0.59
CA TRP A 101 14.48 -12.38 -1.03
C TRP A 101 13.04 -12.80 -0.73
N LEU A 102 12.72 -14.09 -0.94
CA LEU A 102 11.40 -14.64 -0.63
C LEU A 102 11.10 -14.56 0.88
N ALA A 103 12.07 -14.89 1.73
CA ALA A 103 11.91 -14.83 3.18
C ALA A 103 11.59 -13.41 3.66
N ASP A 104 12.36 -12.42 3.20
CA ASP A 104 12.11 -11.01 3.52
C ASP A 104 10.72 -10.56 3.05
N TYR A 105 10.35 -10.93 1.82
CA TYR A 105 9.05 -10.62 1.23
C TYR A 105 7.88 -11.20 2.05
N LEU A 106 7.97 -12.47 2.46
CA LEU A 106 6.94 -13.14 3.24
C LEU A 106 6.73 -12.48 4.62
N VAL A 107 7.83 -12.07 5.27
CA VAL A 107 7.77 -11.35 6.55
C VAL A 107 7.06 -10.00 6.38
N ALA A 108 7.47 -9.21 5.37
CA ALA A 108 6.87 -7.90 5.12
C ALA A 108 5.38 -8.01 4.71
N ARG A 109 5.05 -8.96 3.83
CA ARG A 109 3.67 -9.22 3.39
C ARG A 109 2.77 -9.61 4.55
N LYS A 110 3.22 -10.52 5.42
CA LYS A 110 2.47 -10.93 6.60
C LYS A 110 2.15 -9.74 7.51
N ALA A 111 3.14 -8.90 7.80
CA ALA A 111 2.95 -7.72 8.65
C ALA A 111 1.93 -6.75 8.06
N LEU A 112 2.01 -6.47 6.75
CA LEU A 112 1.05 -5.60 6.06
C LEU A 112 -0.38 -6.13 6.16
N TRP A 113 -0.58 -7.44 5.93
CA TRP A 113 -1.91 -8.04 6.04
C TRP A 113 -2.46 -8.05 7.46
N GLN A 114 -1.61 -8.32 8.45
CA GLN A 114 -2.03 -8.21 9.86
C GLN A 114 -2.45 -6.79 10.22
N SER A 115 -1.81 -5.75 9.66
CA SER A 115 -2.23 -4.36 9.93
C SER A 115 -3.58 -3.97 9.34
N LEU A 116 -4.13 -4.73 8.38
CA LEU A 116 -5.50 -4.49 7.91
C LEU A 116 -6.56 -4.78 8.98
N ASP A 117 -6.25 -5.60 9.99
CA ASP A 117 -7.17 -5.85 11.09
C ASP A 117 -7.51 -4.59 11.88
N ASN A 118 -6.67 -3.55 11.79
CA ASN A 118 -6.94 -2.24 12.38
C ASN A 118 -8.03 -1.47 11.62
N LEU A 119 -8.23 -1.74 10.33
CA LEU A 119 -9.23 -1.08 9.48
C LEU A 119 -10.63 -1.70 9.61
N LYS A 120 -10.80 -2.77 10.38
CA LYS A 120 -12.16 -3.29 10.68
C LYS A 120 -12.95 -2.37 11.59
N TYR A 121 -12.29 -1.37 12.18
CA TYR A 121 -12.91 -0.42 13.11
C TYR A 121 -13.28 0.88 12.41
N SER A 122 -14.41 1.47 12.80
CA SER A 122 -14.78 2.83 12.40
C SER A 122 -15.68 3.49 13.44
N LYS A 123 -16.22 4.68 13.15
CA LYS A 123 -17.03 5.45 14.09
C LYS A 123 -18.19 6.18 13.43
N LEU A 124 -19.30 6.27 14.14
CA LEU A 124 -20.42 7.19 13.93
C LEU A 124 -20.86 7.72 15.30
N SER A 125 -20.02 8.55 15.91
CA SER A 125 -20.15 8.97 17.31
C SER A 125 -20.24 10.50 17.48
N GLY A 126 -20.47 11.21 16.38
CA GLY A 126 -20.72 12.65 16.38
C GLY A 126 -19.45 13.50 16.46
N ALA A 127 -19.65 14.80 16.68
CA ALA A 127 -18.61 15.83 16.56
C ALA A 127 -17.38 15.61 17.46
N ILE A 128 -17.59 15.05 18.66
CA ILE A 128 -16.55 14.85 19.67
C ILE A 128 -16.50 13.41 20.22
N GLY A 129 -17.17 12.47 19.56
CA GLY A 129 -17.21 11.07 19.99
C GLY A 129 -18.06 10.80 21.24
N LYS A 130 -19.10 11.61 21.45
CA LYS A 130 -20.01 11.51 22.61
C LYS A 130 -21.47 11.28 22.21
N TYR A 131 -21.72 10.96 20.94
CA TYR A 131 -23.01 10.70 20.32
C TYR A 131 -23.95 11.91 20.24
N GLY A 132 -23.97 12.79 21.25
CA GLY A 132 -24.88 13.94 21.29
C GLY A 132 -26.33 13.46 21.18
N SER A 133 -26.99 13.81 20.08
CA SER A 133 -28.38 13.41 19.79
C SER A 133 -28.51 12.10 19.01
N LEU A 134 -27.40 11.41 18.72
CA LEU A 134 -27.38 10.13 18.01
C LEU A 134 -27.53 8.97 19.02
N ASP A 135 -28.40 8.00 18.74
CA ASP A 135 -28.47 6.76 19.53
C ASP A 135 -27.27 5.86 19.15
N PRO A 136 -26.45 5.38 20.10
CA PRO A 136 -25.35 4.44 19.83
C PRO A 136 -25.75 3.19 19.04
N LYS A 137 -27.02 2.75 19.12
CA LYS A 137 -27.53 1.64 18.29
C LYS A 137 -27.50 1.94 16.80
N ILE A 138 -27.56 3.21 16.42
CA ILE A 138 -27.43 3.65 15.02
C ILE A 138 -26.01 3.40 14.52
N GLU A 139 -24.99 3.69 15.34
CA GLU A 139 -23.59 3.37 15.00
C GLU A 139 -23.41 1.87 14.79
N GLU A 140 -23.87 1.05 15.74
CA GLU A 140 -23.78 -0.42 15.65
C GLU A 140 -24.47 -0.95 14.40
N GLY A 141 -25.69 -0.50 14.12
CA GLY A 141 -26.46 -0.91 12.95
C GLY A 141 -25.81 -0.50 11.63
N ALA A 142 -25.40 0.77 11.52
CA ALA A 142 -24.79 1.32 10.31
C ALA A 142 -23.43 0.68 10.02
N LEU A 143 -22.56 0.58 11.03
CA LEU A 143 -21.25 -0.04 10.86
C LEU A 143 -21.36 -1.53 10.55
N LYS A 144 -22.30 -2.25 11.17
CA LYS A 144 -22.55 -3.65 10.84
C LYS A 144 -22.97 -3.84 9.37
N ILE A 145 -23.81 -2.95 8.83
CA ILE A 145 -24.19 -2.96 7.41
C ILE A 145 -22.95 -2.76 6.51
N LEU A 146 -22.05 -1.87 6.92
CA LEU A 146 -20.82 -1.56 6.20
C LEU A 146 -19.68 -2.58 6.44
N GLY A 147 -19.87 -3.58 7.32
CA GLY A 147 -18.85 -4.58 7.65
C GLY A 147 -17.79 -4.13 8.67
N PHE A 148 -18.05 -3.08 9.42
CA PHE A 148 -17.17 -2.53 10.45
C PHE A 148 -17.64 -2.84 11.87
N VAL A 149 -16.72 -2.70 12.82
CA VAL A 149 -16.94 -2.76 14.26
C VAL A 149 -16.82 -1.34 14.83
N PRO A 150 -17.74 -0.91 15.71
CA PRO A 150 -17.60 0.38 16.40
C PRO A 150 -16.29 0.48 17.19
N PHE A 151 -15.60 1.62 17.06
CA PHE A 151 -14.46 1.97 17.90
C PHE A 151 -14.89 2.87 19.05
N TYR A 152 -15.09 2.28 20.22
CA TYR A 152 -15.38 3.05 21.42
C TYR A 152 -14.13 3.82 21.88
N GLY A 153 -14.25 5.14 22.00
CA GLY A 153 -13.13 6.04 22.35
C GLY A 153 -12.60 6.87 21.18
N ALA A 154 -13.22 6.79 20.00
CA ALA A 154 -12.97 7.75 18.92
C ALA A 154 -13.37 9.17 19.37
N THR A 155 -12.71 10.18 18.79
CA THR A 155 -13.08 11.59 18.95
C THR A 155 -13.89 12.04 17.73
N GLN A 156 -13.60 13.23 17.18
CA GLN A 156 -14.11 13.60 15.87
C GLN A 156 -13.60 12.67 14.76
N ILE A 157 -12.43 12.05 14.93
CA ILE A 157 -11.78 11.18 13.94
C ILE A 157 -11.34 9.86 14.56
N MET A 158 -11.04 8.88 13.72
CA MET A 158 -10.42 7.63 14.18
C MET A 158 -8.98 7.87 14.62
N PRO A 159 -8.49 7.19 15.67
CA PRO A 159 -7.13 7.36 16.14
C PRO A 159 -6.15 6.89 15.08
N ARG A 160 -5.33 7.82 14.56
CA ARG A 160 -4.41 7.55 13.44
C ARG A 160 -3.33 6.50 13.75
N ILE A 161 -3.12 6.17 15.03
CA ILE A 161 -2.28 5.04 15.47
C ILE A 161 -2.78 3.69 14.92
N LEU A 162 -4.07 3.56 14.57
CA LEU A 162 -4.60 2.37 13.88
C LEU A 162 -4.11 2.29 12.43
N TYR A 163 -3.89 3.43 11.78
CA TYR A 163 -3.52 3.53 10.37
C TYR A 163 -2.00 3.54 10.15
N ALA A 164 -1.23 4.08 11.11
CA ALA A 164 0.23 4.18 11.01
C ALA A 164 0.95 2.84 10.71
N PRO A 165 0.57 1.69 11.30
CA PRO A 165 1.17 0.40 10.98
C PRO A 165 1.06 0.01 9.50
N ILE A 166 0.00 0.45 8.80
CA ILE A 166 -0.20 0.13 7.38
C ILE A 166 0.85 0.84 6.53
N ALA A 167 1.07 2.13 6.78
CA ALA A 167 2.11 2.91 6.09
C ALA A 167 3.51 2.34 6.39
N GLN A 168 3.78 2.01 7.65
CA GLN A 168 5.07 1.43 8.06
C GLN A 168 5.31 0.06 7.42
N ASN A 169 4.30 -0.81 7.40
CA ASN A 169 4.44 -2.15 6.82
C ASN A 169 4.52 -2.11 5.30
N LEU A 170 3.86 -1.15 4.66
CA LEU A 170 4.04 -0.89 3.23
C LEU A 170 5.46 -0.39 2.93
N CYS A 171 6.05 0.43 3.81
CA CYS A 171 7.45 0.86 3.72
C CYS A 171 8.41 -0.33 3.80
N ASN A 172 8.15 -1.26 4.71
CA ASN A 172 8.94 -2.49 4.83
C ASN A 172 8.85 -3.33 3.54
N LEU A 173 7.66 -3.48 2.95
CA LEU A 173 7.49 -4.18 1.68
C LEU A 173 8.28 -3.51 0.54
N VAL A 174 8.22 -2.18 0.45
CA VAL A 174 8.99 -1.40 -0.51
C VAL A 174 10.50 -1.55 -0.29
N ALA A 175 10.97 -1.62 0.96
CA ALA A 175 12.38 -1.83 1.27
C ALA A 175 12.89 -3.21 0.78
N VAL A 176 12.06 -4.25 0.84
CA VAL A 176 12.39 -5.56 0.24
C VAL A 176 12.57 -5.44 -1.27
N ILE A 177 11.65 -4.73 -1.94
CA ILE A 177 11.70 -4.52 -3.38
C ILE A 177 12.95 -3.72 -3.78
N ASP A 178 13.27 -2.66 -3.04
CA ASP A 178 14.48 -1.85 -3.21
C ASP A 178 15.77 -2.68 -3.04
N LYS A 179 15.81 -3.55 -2.02
CA LYS A 179 16.92 -4.48 -1.79
C LYS A 179 17.11 -5.44 -2.97
N ILE A 180 16.04 -6.05 -3.47
CA ILE A 180 16.09 -6.94 -4.64
C ILE A 180 16.64 -6.17 -5.84
N GLY A 181 16.17 -4.94 -6.04
CA GLY A 181 16.65 -4.10 -7.12
C GLY A 181 18.15 -3.79 -7.02
N MET A 182 18.60 -3.38 -5.84
CA MET A 182 20.01 -3.08 -5.60
C MET A 182 20.88 -4.31 -5.82
N ASP A 183 20.47 -5.48 -5.33
CA ASP A 183 21.18 -6.74 -5.57
C ASP A 183 21.31 -7.05 -7.08
N ILE A 184 20.24 -6.87 -7.85
CA ILE A 184 20.24 -7.09 -9.32
C ILE A 184 21.20 -6.13 -10.02
N ARG A 185 21.17 -4.84 -9.67
CA ARG A 185 22.06 -3.83 -10.27
C ARG A 185 23.52 -4.12 -9.97
N LEU A 186 23.84 -4.43 -8.72
CA LEU A 186 25.19 -4.76 -8.30
C LEU A 186 25.71 -6.01 -9.03
N ALA A 187 24.87 -7.03 -9.16
CA ALA A 187 25.19 -8.26 -9.89
C ALA A 187 25.28 -8.09 -11.41
N SER A 188 24.79 -6.98 -11.97
CA SER A 188 24.83 -6.67 -13.40
C SER A 188 26.04 -5.82 -13.81
N ARG A 189 26.92 -5.46 -12.86
CA ARG A 189 28.11 -4.63 -13.14
C ARG A 189 29.09 -5.33 -14.08
N SER A 190 29.72 -4.51 -14.92
CA SER A 190 30.73 -4.92 -15.90
C SER A 190 31.91 -5.68 -15.24
N GLY A 191 32.58 -6.53 -16.02
CA GLY A 191 33.75 -7.31 -15.59
C GLY A 191 33.40 -8.76 -15.28
N ARG A 192 32.38 -9.01 -14.44
CA ARG A 192 31.83 -10.34 -14.16
C ARG A 192 30.32 -10.27 -13.85
N PRO A 193 29.47 -9.95 -14.85
CA PRO A 193 28.04 -9.86 -14.63
C PRO A 193 27.46 -11.25 -14.33
N LEU A 194 26.77 -11.37 -13.20
CA LEU A 194 26.05 -12.59 -12.80
C LEU A 194 24.58 -12.53 -13.21
N LEU A 195 24.01 -11.32 -13.23
CA LEU A 195 22.61 -11.09 -13.57
C LEU A 195 22.49 -10.08 -14.72
N GLN A 196 21.36 -10.13 -15.41
CA GLN A 196 21.01 -9.18 -16.44
C GLN A 196 19.49 -9.06 -16.57
N GLU A 197 18.99 -7.84 -16.80
CA GLU A 197 17.60 -7.64 -17.20
C GLU A 197 17.31 -8.25 -18.59
N PRO A 198 16.09 -8.76 -18.82
CA PRO A 198 15.67 -9.17 -20.16
C PRO A 198 15.89 -8.05 -21.18
N PHE A 199 16.58 -8.36 -22.28
CA PHE A 199 16.91 -7.39 -23.32
C PHE A 199 16.28 -7.79 -24.66
N LYS A 200 15.31 -7.02 -25.15
CA LYS A 200 14.57 -7.35 -26.38
C LYS A 200 15.43 -7.13 -27.63
N LYS A 201 15.13 -7.86 -28.72
CA LYS A 201 15.90 -7.80 -29.99
C LYS A 201 16.06 -6.38 -30.57
N LYS A 202 15.05 -5.52 -30.43
CA LYS A 202 15.08 -4.12 -30.92
C LYS A 202 15.42 -3.09 -29.83
N GLN A 203 15.67 -3.52 -28.60
CA GLN A 203 15.98 -2.62 -27.49
C GLN A 203 17.39 -2.03 -27.71
N LYS A 204 17.51 -0.72 -27.52
CA LYS A 204 18.81 -0.04 -27.46
C LYS A 204 19.09 0.29 -26.00
N GLY A 205 20.25 -0.12 -25.48
CA GLY A 205 20.64 0.21 -24.10
C GLY A 205 21.39 1.54 -23.97
N SER A 206 21.81 2.13 -25.09
CA SER A 206 22.35 3.49 -25.16
C SER A 206 22.15 4.06 -26.57
N SER A 207 22.04 5.39 -26.67
CA SER A 207 22.04 6.11 -27.94
C SER A 207 23.39 6.03 -28.66
N ALA A 208 24.49 5.97 -27.92
CA ALA A 208 25.85 6.04 -28.46
C ALA A 208 26.62 4.71 -28.42
N MET A 209 26.24 3.79 -27.52
CA MET A 209 27.00 2.56 -27.25
C MET A 209 26.17 1.29 -27.51
N PRO A 210 26.31 0.63 -28.67
CA PRO A 210 25.52 -0.56 -29.03
C PRO A 210 25.69 -1.75 -28.08
N HIS A 211 26.85 -1.88 -27.44
CA HIS A 211 27.15 -2.97 -26.50
C HIS A 211 26.56 -2.74 -25.10
N LYS A 212 26.14 -1.51 -24.76
CA LYS A 212 25.71 -1.14 -23.41
C LYS A 212 24.33 -1.72 -23.14
N LYS A 213 24.21 -2.50 -22.05
CA LYS A 213 22.95 -3.08 -21.58
C LYS A 213 22.80 -2.74 -20.09
N ASN A 214 21.85 -1.86 -19.77
CA ASN A 214 21.65 -1.34 -18.40
C ASN A 214 20.43 -2.00 -17.74
N THR A 215 20.40 -1.96 -16.41
CA THR A 215 19.28 -2.39 -15.58
C THR A 215 18.29 -1.23 -15.35
N ILE A 216 17.76 -0.65 -16.42
CA ILE A 216 16.95 0.58 -16.34
C ILE A 216 15.63 0.38 -15.58
N ARG A 217 15.04 -0.83 -15.64
CA ARG A 217 13.77 -1.10 -14.94
C ARG A 217 14.01 -1.19 -13.46
N THR A 218 15.11 -1.80 -13.07
CA THR A 218 15.54 -1.93 -11.69
C THR A 218 15.90 -0.56 -11.11
N GLU A 219 16.59 0.28 -11.88
CA GLU A 219 16.87 1.68 -11.50
C GLU A 219 15.60 2.50 -11.30
N GLN A 220 14.62 2.35 -12.19
CA GLN A 220 13.32 2.98 -12.06
C GLN A 220 12.59 2.51 -10.79
N LEU A 221 12.64 1.20 -10.51
CA LEU A 221 12.03 0.61 -9.33
C LEU A 221 12.64 1.14 -8.03
N GLU A 222 13.96 1.29 -7.93
CA GLU A 222 14.60 1.93 -6.78
C GLU A 222 14.27 3.42 -6.64
N GLY A 223 14.09 4.12 -7.76
CA GLY A 223 13.63 5.51 -7.76
C GLY A 223 12.22 5.62 -7.17
N MET A 224 11.30 4.77 -7.63
CA MET A 224 9.94 4.67 -7.09
C MET A 224 9.94 4.25 -5.62
N ALA A 225 10.80 3.31 -5.23
CA ALA A 225 10.93 2.86 -3.85
C ALA A 225 11.38 3.99 -2.92
N ARG A 226 12.32 4.85 -3.35
CA ARG A 226 12.74 6.03 -2.59
C ARG A 226 11.62 7.04 -2.40
N MET A 227 10.85 7.32 -3.45
CA MET A 227 9.68 8.20 -3.36
C MET A 227 8.63 7.65 -2.40
N ALA A 228 8.30 6.37 -2.53
CA ALA A 228 7.33 5.68 -1.68
C ALA A 228 7.75 5.74 -0.20
N LYS A 229 9.02 5.44 0.12
CA LYS A 229 9.57 5.57 1.47
C LYS A 229 9.44 7.01 2.00
N GLY A 230 9.71 8.01 1.17
CA GLY A 230 9.55 9.43 1.54
C GLY A 230 8.10 9.79 1.90
N TYR A 231 7.11 9.31 1.13
CA TYR A 231 5.70 9.53 1.45
C TYR A 231 5.28 8.85 2.75
N MET A 232 5.81 7.65 3.04
CA MET A 232 5.41 6.88 4.22
C MET A 232 5.91 7.48 5.53
N VAL A 233 7.10 8.08 5.54
CA VAL A 233 7.63 8.81 6.71
C VAL A 233 6.76 10.00 7.10
N MET A 234 6.02 10.59 6.16
CA MET A 234 5.09 11.70 6.47
C MET A 234 3.78 11.22 7.12
N ILE A 235 3.48 9.92 7.09
CA ILE A 235 2.22 9.33 7.58
C ILE A 235 2.39 8.70 8.97
N THR A 236 3.60 8.26 9.30
CA THR A 236 3.99 7.65 10.58
C THR A 236 4.47 8.67 11.59
#